data_AF-A0A7G9QL70-F1
#
_entry.id   AF-A0A7G9QL70-F1
#
_cell.length_a   1.000
_cell.length_b   1.000
_cell.length_c   1.000
_cell.angle_alpha   90.00
_cell.angle_beta   90.00
_cell.angle_gamma   90.00
#
_symmetry.space_group_name_H-M   'P 1'
#
loop_
_entity.id
_entity.type
_entity.pdbx_description
1 polymer ?
#
loop_
_entity_poly.entity_id
_entity_poly.type
_entity_poly.pdbx_seq_one_letter_code
_entity_poly.pdbx_strand_id
1 'polypeptide(L)'
;MSCNSSKNLIAQQSINQKVFRASQGAKKINGDQLIEAMLAERFLFDKMLIRNGFNAQNQYPKVISILNREAVTVSFNGLDYNIMQNKIVGIKGIKLSLSALTTLTEKMVKLDQNQQYYCEQANLAYQVKNRDLQTIKTFDRQYFAALRIIRLITHNIAEMARKPNPSVLIEISIAKIKLPDSKIEFKKSYVAEVE
;
A
#
# COMPACT_ATOMS: atom_id res chain seq x y z
N MET A 1 -39.60 -26.60 27.61
CA MET A 1 -38.35 -25.93 28.03
C MET A 1 -37.78 -25.20 26.83
N SER A 2 -37.59 -23.90 26.97
CA SER A 2 -37.39 -22.93 25.88
C SER A 2 -35.90 -22.60 25.68
N CYS A 3 -35.51 -22.60 24.40
CA CYS A 3 -34.55 -21.75 23.68
C CYS A 3 -33.14 -21.46 24.25
N ASN A 4 -32.12 -21.72 23.42
CA ASN A 4 -30.90 -20.91 23.33
C ASN A 4 -30.21 -21.05 21.95
N SER A 5 -30.56 -20.18 21.00
CA SER A 5 -29.83 -20.04 19.71
C SER A 5 -29.43 -18.59 19.38
N SER A 6 -29.74 -17.62 20.24
CA SER A 6 -29.62 -16.19 19.89
C SER A 6 -28.27 -15.55 20.21
N LYS A 7 -27.31 -16.26 20.83
CA LYS A 7 -26.06 -15.65 21.33
C LYS A 7 -24.98 -15.45 20.25
N ASN A 8 -25.00 -16.21 19.15
CA ASN A 8 -23.97 -16.11 18.10
C ASN A 8 -24.27 -15.08 17.00
N LEU A 9 -25.53 -14.67 16.81
CA LEU A 9 -25.90 -13.66 15.80
C LEU A 9 -25.64 -12.22 16.28
N ILE A 10 -25.73 -11.95 17.59
CA ILE A 10 -25.55 -10.61 18.16
C ILE A 10 -24.06 -10.21 18.17
N ALA A 11 -23.14 -11.17 18.30
CA ALA A 11 -21.69 -10.91 18.29
C ALA A 11 -21.18 -10.45 16.91
N GLN A 12 -21.69 -11.02 15.81
CA GLN A 12 -21.28 -10.62 14.46
C GLN A 12 -21.86 -9.27 14.04
N GLN A 13 -23.05 -8.91 14.52
CA GLN A 13 -23.66 -7.60 14.24
C GLN A 13 -23.00 -6.46 15.03
N SER A 14 -22.59 -6.71 16.27
CA SER A 14 -21.92 -5.72 17.12
C SER A 14 -20.47 -5.42 16.70
N ILE A 15 -19.74 -6.40 16.14
CA ILE A 15 -18.41 -6.17 15.53
C ILE A 15 -18.55 -5.31 14.27
N ASN A 16 -19.51 -5.61 13.39
CA ASN A 16 -19.75 -4.82 12.18
C ASN A 16 -20.19 -3.38 12.50
N GLN A 17 -20.98 -3.16 13.56
CA GLN A 17 -21.37 -1.81 14.00
C GLN A 17 -20.21 -1.03 14.66
N LYS A 18 -19.31 -1.68 15.40
CA LYS A 18 -18.11 -1.02 15.97
C LYS A 18 -17.11 -0.62 14.88
N VAL A 19 -16.92 -1.48 13.86
CA VAL A 19 -16.06 -1.18 12.69
C VAL A 19 -16.65 -0.05 11.84
N PHE A 20 -17.99 0.05 11.75
CA PHE A 20 -18.64 1.13 11.01
C PHE A 20 -18.58 2.48 11.76
N ARG A 21 -18.68 2.48 13.10
CA ARG A 21 -18.61 3.71 13.92
C ARG A 21 -17.19 4.28 14.11
N ALA A 22 -16.14 3.47 13.94
CA ALA A 22 -14.75 3.96 13.95
C ALA A 22 -14.36 4.78 12.70
N SER A 23 -15.26 4.93 11.71
CA SER A 23 -15.00 5.68 10.47
C SER A 23 -15.30 7.18 10.56
N GLN A 24 -15.88 7.67 11.66
CA GLN A 24 -16.15 9.11 11.85
C GLN A 24 -14.95 9.79 12.52
N GLY A 25 -13.96 10.15 11.72
CA GLY A 25 -12.75 10.88 12.15
C GLY A 25 -11.45 10.36 11.56
N ALA A 26 -11.46 9.24 10.83
CA ALA A 26 -10.26 8.71 10.21
C ALA A 26 -9.73 9.69 9.15
N LYS A 27 -8.47 10.09 9.28
CA LYS A 27 -7.72 10.86 8.26
C LYS A 27 -7.96 10.20 6.90
N LYS A 28 -8.37 10.99 5.90
CA LYS A 28 -8.58 10.50 4.54
C LYS A 28 -7.39 10.89 3.67
N ILE A 29 -6.80 9.93 2.98
CA ILE A 29 -5.65 10.14 2.10
C ILE A 29 -6.08 9.82 0.67
N ASN A 30 -5.73 10.70 -0.27
CA ASN A 30 -5.81 10.38 -1.69
C ASN A 30 -4.57 9.56 -2.08
N GLY A 31 -4.75 8.25 -2.22
CA GLY A 31 -3.67 7.31 -2.54
C GLY A 31 -3.14 7.48 -3.95
N ASP A 32 -3.99 7.85 -4.92
CA ASP A 32 -3.53 8.11 -6.30
C ASP A 32 -2.59 9.31 -6.34
N GLN A 33 -2.99 10.43 -5.70
CA GLN A 33 -2.16 11.63 -5.61
C GLN A 33 -0.86 11.37 -4.83
N LEU A 34 -0.92 10.57 -3.76
CA LEU A 34 0.27 10.20 -3.00
C LEU A 34 1.27 9.42 -3.87
N ILE A 35 0.80 8.43 -4.63
CA ILE A 35 1.69 7.67 -5.52
C ILE A 35 2.27 8.58 -6.61
N GLU A 36 1.47 9.46 -7.23
CA GLU A 36 1.99 10.39 -8.24
C GLU A 36 3.05 11.34 -7.65
N ALA A 37 2.83 11.85 -6.44
CA ALA A 37 3.79 12.69 -5.75
C ALA A 37 5.12 11.94 -5.49
N MET A 38 5.04 10.70 -5.01
CA MET A 38 6.20 9.83 -4.77
C MET A 38 6.99 9.54 -6.06
N LEU A 39 6.28 9.20 -7.14
CA LEU A 39 6.88 8.97 -8.46
C LEU A 39 7.58 10.24 -8.99
N ALA A 40 6.90 11.38 -8.90
CA ALA A 40 7.41 12.66 -9.39
C ALA A 40 8.61 13.14 -8.58
N GLU A 41 8.55 13.08 -7.25
CA GLU A 41 9.65 13.45 -6.34
C GLU A 41 10.92 12.68 -6.69
N ARG A 42 10.81 11.35 -6.82
CA ARG A 42 11.96 10.51 -7.18
C ARG A 42 12.50 10.83 -8.57
N PHE A 43 11.62 10.93 -9.56
CA PHE A 43 12.03 11.23 -10.94
C PHE A 43 12.72 12.60 -11.06
N LEU A 44 12.19 13.62 -10.37
CA LEU A 44 12.78 14.96 -10.37
C LEU A 44 14.15 14.96 -9.70
N PHE A 45 14.30 14.24 -8.59
CA PHE A 45 15.59 14.04 -7.93
C PHE A 45 16.61 13.39 -8.88
N ASP A 46 16.27 12.27 -9.52
CA ASP A 46 17.16 11.58 -10.46
C ASP A 46 17.56 12.48 -11.64
N LYS A 47 16.60 13.24 -12.18
CA LYS A 47 16.83 14.19 -13.28
C LYS A 47 17.73 15.34 -12.87
N MET A 48 17.57 15.87 -11.66
CA MET A 48 18.44 16.91 -11.10
C MET A 48 19.87 16.38 -10.96
N LEU A 49 20.05 15.16 -10.45
CA LEU A 49 21.38 14.54 -10.31
C LEU A 49 22.09 14.34 -11.65
N ILE A 50 21.36 13.95 -12.70
CA ILE A 50 21.94 13.80 -14.04
C ILE A 50 22.41 15.15 -14.60
N ARG A 51 21.63 16.22 -14.37
CA ARG A 51 21.92 17.56 -14.93
C ARG A 51 23.02 18.29 -14.18
N ASN A 52 22.96 18.27 -12.85
CA ASN A 52 23.76 19.13 -11.99
C ASN A 52 24.87 18.36 -11.25
N GLY A 53 24.93 17.03 -11.44
CA GLY A 53 25.75 16.16 -10.61
C GLY A 53 25.19 15.97 -9.21
N PHE A 54 25.89 15.18 -8.41
CA PHE A 54 25.55 14.98 -7.01
C PHE A 54 26.11 16.11 -6.15
N ASN A 55 25.24 16.76 -5.37
CA ASN A 55 25.61 17.72 -4.33
C ASN A 55 25.08 17.20 -2.99
N ALA A 56 25.94 17.24 -1.95
CA ALA A 56 25.59 16.78 -0.60
C ALA A 56 24.43 17.58 0.04
N GLN A 57 24.09 18.75 -0.50
CA GLN A 57 22.95 19.57 -0.07
C GLN A 57 21.61 19.16 -0.70
N ASN A 58 21.61 18.22 -1.66
CA ASN A 58 20.38 17.77 -2.30
C ASN A 58 19.47 17.09 -1.29
N GLN A 59 18.22 17.54 -1.20
CA GLN A 59 17.21 16.87 -0.38
C GLN A 59 16.83 15.54 -1.03
N TYR A 60 16.97 14.45 -0.26
CA TYR A 60 16.61 13.12 -0.72
C TYR A 60 15.09 12.93 -0.78
N PRO A 61 14.59 12.13 -1.73
CA PRO A 61 13.19 11.73 -1.77
C PRO A 61 12.74 11.12 -0.44
N LYS A 62 11.57 11.53 0.04
CA LYS A 62 11.02 11.03 1.31
C LYS A 62 10.68 9.54 1.22
N VAL A 63 11.05 8.80 2.27
CA VAL A 63 10.64 7.40 2.43
C VAL A 63 9.27 7.37 3.11
N ILE A 64 8.22 7.12 2.34
CA ILE A 64 6.83 7.20 2.82
C ILE A 64 6.14 5.86 2.65
N SER A 65 5.41 5.41 3.67
CA SER A 65 4.47 4.29 3.56
C SER A 65 3.07 4.76 3.18
N ILE A 66 2.44 3.98 2.30
CA ILE A 66 1.03 4.16 1.95
C ILE A 66 0.14 3.48 3.01
N LEU A 67 0.48 2.27 3.46
CA LEU A 67 -0.39 1.37 4.22
C LEU A 67 0.00 1.17 5.70
N ASN A 68 1.23 1.47 6.10
CA ASN A 68 1.71 1.37 7.49
C ASN A 68 1.13 2.51 8.34
N ARG A 69 -0.10 2.29 8.81
CA ARG A 69 -0.94 3.27 9.51
C ARG A 69 -1.85 2.55 10.50
N GLU A 70 -2.07 3.16 11.65
CA GLU A 70 -2.94 2.60 12.69
C GLU A 70 -4.41 2.53 12.26
N ALA A 71 -4.96 3.64 11.76
CA ALA A 71 -6.31 3.72 11.21
C ALA A 71 -6.43 4.87 10.20
N VAL A 72 -6.80 4.57 8.96
CA VAL A 72 -6.94 5.58 7.89
C VAL A 72 -7.91 5.09 6.81
N THR A 73 -8.53 6.00 6.08
CA THR A 73 -9.13 5.67 4.78
C THR A 73 -8.23 6.15 3.67
N VAL A 74 -7.85 5.25 2.75
CA VAL A 74 -7.09 5.60 1.55
C VAL A 74 -7.97 5.41 0.33
N SER A 75 -8.11 6.45 -0.47
CA SER A 75 -8.88 6.39 -1.72
C SER A 75 -7.96 6.08 -2.89
N PHE A 76 -8.33 5.07 -3.68
CA PHE A 76 -7.72 4.80 -4.98
C PHE A 76 -8.80 4.65 -6.04
N ASN A 77 -8.65 5.34 -7.16
CA ASN A 77 -9.54 5.26 -8.32
C ASN A 77 -11.03 5.41 -7.95
N GLY A 78 -11.31 6.27 -6.96
CA GLY A 78 -12.67 6.53 -6.44
C GLY A 78 -13.20 5.49 -5.44
N LEU A 79 -12.45 4.43 -5.12
CA LEU A 79 -12.79 3.46 -4.09
C LEU A 79 -12.09 3.79 -2.77
N ASP A 80 -12.84 3.73 -1.66
CA ASP A 80 -12.33 3.98 -0.32
C ASP A 80 -11.92 2.65 0.36
N TYR A 81 -10.63 2.49 0.64
CA TYR A 81 -10.05 1.36 1.35
C TYR A 81 -9.88 1.72 2.81
N ASN A 82 -10.45 0.91 3.70
CA ASN A 82 -10.29 1.08 5.14
C ASN A 82 -9.05 0.31 5.60
N ILE A 83 -8.09 1.03 6.15
CA ILE A 83 -6.86 0.48 6.69
C ILE A 83 -6.92 0.55 8.20
N MET A 84 -6.64 -0.58 8.86
CA MET A 84 -6.52 -0.66 10.30
C MET A 84 -5.38 -1.61 10.65
N GLN A 85 -4.47 -1.18 11.53
CA GLN A 85 -3.29 -1.93 11.96
C GLN A 85 -2.51 -2.50 10.76
N ASN A 86 -2.24 -1.65 9.76
CA ASN A 86 -1.51 -1.99 8.55
C ASN A 86 -2.21 -3.01 7.63
N LYS A 87 -3.50 -3.25 7.83
CA LYS A 87 -4.29 -4.21 7.04
C LYS A 87 -5.44 -3.54 6.33
N ILE A 88 -5.76 -4.00 5.13
CA ILE A 88 -6.97 -3.61 4.42
C ILE A 88 -8.12 -4.44 5.01
N VAL A 89 -8.94 -3.80 5.84
CA VAL A 89 -10.06 -4.46 6.53
C VAL A 89 -11.37 -4.38 5.75
N GLY A 90 -11.40 -3.60 4.67
CA GLY A 90 -12.54 -3.54 3.77
C GLY A 90 -12.37 -2.50 2.66
N ILE A 91 -13.23 -2.61 1.65
CA ILE A 91 -13.40 -1.60 0.60
C ILE A 91 -14.85 -1.14 0.67
N LYS A 92 -15.07 0.17 0.81
CA LYS A 92 -16.42 0.72 1.01
C LYS A 92 -17.32 0.36 -0.18
N GLY A 93 -18.50 -0.20 0.12
CA GLY A 93 -19.48 -0.61 -0.88
C GLY A 93 -19.22 -1.98 -1.52
N ILE A 94 -18.16 -2.69 -1.13
CA ILE A 94 -17.81 -4.01 -1.70
C ILE A 94 -17.64 -5.02 -0.56
N LYS A 95 -18.46 -6.08 -0.56
CA LYS A 95 -18.32 -7.20 0.38
C LYS A 95 -17.30 -8.20 -0.19
N LEU A 96 -16.13 -8.27 0.41
CA LEU A 96 -15.12 -9.29 0.09
C LEU A 96 -15.01 -10.31 1.23
N SER A 97 -14.67 -11.54 0.89
CA SER A 97 -14.35 -12.59 1.86
C SER A 97 -13.10 -12.22 2.68
N LEU A 98 -13.00 -12.79 3.90
CA LEU A 98 -11.83 -12.61 4.75
C LEU A 98 -10.54 -13.10 4.07
N SER A 99 -10.64 -14.18 3.30
CA SER A 99 -9.51 -14.73 2.54
C SER A 99 -9.03 -13.74 1.47
N ALA A 100 -9.96 -13.13 0.74
CA ALA A 100 -9.62 -12.13 -0.27
C ALA A 100 -9.01 -10.86 0.35
N LEU A 101 -9.55 -10.36 1.47
CA LEU A 101 -8.99 -9.21 2.19
C LEU A 101 -7.59 -9.49 2.73
N THR A 102 -7.36 -10.70 3.26
CA THR A 102 -6.03 -11.15 3.71
C THR A 102 -5.06 -11.19 2.55
N THR A 103 -5.43 -11.84 1.45
CA THR A 103 -4.60 -11.96 0.24
C THR A 103 -4.27 -10.59 -0.36
N LEU A 104 -5.25 -9.69 -0.42
CA LEU A 104 -5.05 -8.31 -0.87
C LEU A 104 -4.09 -7.57 0.06
N THR A 105 -4.29 -7.68 1.37
CA THR A 105 -3.43 -7.06 2.38
C THR A 105 -1.99 -7.53 2.22
N GLU A 106 -1.73 -8.82 2.17
CA GLU A 106 -0.38 -9.38 2.03
C GLU A 106 0.33 -8.83 0.81
N LYS A 107 -0.36 -8.80 -0.34
CA LYS A 107 0.23 -8.31 -1.59
C LYS A 107 0.50 -6.81 -1.56
N MET A 108 -0.46 -6.03 -1.08
CA MET A 108 -0.36 -4.58 -1.01
C MET A 108 0.70 -4.13 0.01
N VAL A 109 0.75 -4.77 1.19
CA VAL A 109 1.78 -4.51 2.20
C VAL A 109 3.16 -4.88 1.69
N LYS A 110 3.33 -6.03 1.02
CA LYS A 110 4.62 -6.43 0.45
C LYS A 110 5.12 -5.41 -0.58
N LEU A 111 4.23 -4.90 -1.43
CA LEU A 111 4.59 -3.86 -2.41
C LEU A 111 4.93 -2.52 -1.75
N ASP A 112 4.18 -2.14 -0.71
CA ASP A 112 4.44 -0.90 0.04
C ASP A 112 5.78 -0.97 0.79
N GLN A 113 6.09 -2.11 1.42
CA GLN A 113 7.39 -2.34 2.04
C GLN A 113 8.53 -2.35 1.02
N ASN A 114 8.32 -2.98 -0.15
CA ASN A 114 9.30 -2.99 -1.23
C ASN A 114 9.61 -1.56 -1.70
N GLN A 115 8.60 -0.73 -1.97
CA GLN A 115 8.88 0.65 -2.41
C GLN A 115 9.61 1.45 -1.32
N GLN A 116 9.23 1.31 -0.05
CA GLN A 116 9.95 2.02 1.03
C GLN A 116 11.42 1.62 1.08
N TYR A 117 11.68 0.30 1.09
CA TYR A 117 13.02 -0.25 1.13
C TYR A 117 13.86 0.23 -0.05
N TYR A 118 13.35 0.12 -1.28
CA TYR A 118 14.12 0.52 -2.45
C TYR A 118 14.37 2.03 -2.51
N CYS A 119 13.43 2.85 -2.04
CA CYS A 119 13.64 4.30 -1.91
C CYS A 119 14.79 4.58 -0.93
N GLU A 120 14.74 3.98 0.26
CA GLU A 120 15.74 4.13 1.31
C GLU A 120 17.13 3.65 0.85
N GLN A 121 17.22 2.43 0.31
CA GLN A 121 18.48 1.86 -0.16
C GLN A 121 19.12 2.69 -1.27
N ALA A 122 18.30 3.23 -2.18
CA ALA A 122 18.81 4.10 -3.22
C ALA A 122 19.30 5.45 -2.64
N ASN A 123 18.59 6.04 -1.68
CA ASN A 123 19.03 7.25 -0.97
C ASN A 123 20.38 7.03 -0.27
N LEU A 124 20.52 5.91 0.47
CA LEU A 124 21.77 5.53 1.14
C LEU A 124 22.90 5.31 0.13
N ALA A 125 22.63 4.62 -0.98
CA ALA A 125 23.64 4.37 -2.01
C ALA A 125 24.17 5.67 -2.64
N TYR A 126 23.35 6.72 -2.74
CA TYR A 126 23.80 8.04 -3.22
C TYR A 126 24.75 8.76 -2.26
N GLN A 127 24.72 8.45 -0.95
CA GLN A 127 25.61 9.05 0.06
C GLN A 127 27.03 8.49 0.01
N VAL A 128 27.26 7.37 -0.68
CA VAL A 128 28.56 6.69 -0.75
C VAL A 128 29.49 7.40 -1.74
N LYS A 129 30.75 7.65 -1.34
CA LYS A 129 31.77 8.36 -2.15
C LYS A 129 32.09 7.64 -3.47
N ASN A 130 32.16 6.31 -3.46
CA ASN A 130 32.38 5.46 -4.64
C ASN A 130 31.09 4.69 -5.01
N ARG A 131 29.98 5.42 -5.09
CA ARG A 131 28.65 4.84 -5.35
C ARG A 131 28.60 4.03 -6.66
N ASP A 132 27.95 2.88 -6.59
CA ASP A 132 27.62 2.08 -7.77
C ASP A 132 26.31 2.60 -8.41
N LEU A 133 26.44 3.29 -9.54
CA LEU A 133 25.32 3.83 -10.28
C LEU A 133 24.39 2.74 -10.83
N GLN A 134 24.89 1.53 -11.07
CA GLN A 134 24.08 0.43 -11.57
C GLN A 134 23.20 -0.16 -10.45
N THR A 135 23.74 -0.26 -9.24
CA THR A 135 22.96 -0.62 -8.05
C THR A 135 21.84 0.38 -7.79
N ILE A 136 22.16 1.67 -7.81
CA ILE A 136 21.18 2.76 -7.63
C ILE A 136 20.05 2.65 -8.64
N LYS A 137 20.39 2.58 -9.94
CA LYS A 137 19.39 2.41 -11.02
C LYS A 137 18.53 1.18 -10.82
N THR A 138 19.09 0.11 -10.26
CA THR A 138 18.35 -1.11 -9.97
C THR A 138 17.33 -0.87 -8.86
N PHE A 139 17.71 -0.22 -7.77
CA PHE A 139 16.79 0.16 -6.71
C PHE A 139 15.69 1.11 -7.22
N ASP A 140 16.02 2.12 -8.01
CA ASP A 140 15.02 3.03 -8.60
C ASP A 140 14.00 2.28 -9.46
N ARG A 141 14.47 1.37 -10.32
CA ARG A 141 13.58 0.54 -11.15
C ARG A 141 12.62 -0.29 -10.30
N GLN A 142 13.10 -0.87 -9.20
CA GLN A 142 12.27 -1.68 -8.32
C GLN A 142 11.30 -0.82 -7.51
N TYR A 143 11.72 0.36 -7.06
CA TYR A 143 10.86 1.37 -6.43
C TYR A 143 9.69 1.76 -7.37
N PHE A 144 10.00 2.18 -8.59
CA PHE A 144 9.01 2.55 -9.58
C PHE A 144 8.08 1.38 -9.95
N ALA A 145 8.64 0.17 -10.06
CA ALA A 145 7.86 -1.03 -10.35
C ALA A 145 6.84 -1.33 -9.24
N ALA A 146 7.26 -1.28 -7.97
CA ALA A 146 6.37 -1.54 -6.84
C ALA A 146 5.18 -0.55 -6.80
N LEU A 147 5.44 0.76 -6.96
CA LEU A 147 4.38 1.78 -7.01
C LEU A 147 3.43 1.60 -8.21
N ARG A 148 3.96 1.23 -9.38
CA ARG A 148 3.13 0.95 -10.58
C ARG A 148 2.25 -0.29 -10.39
N ILE A 149 2.76 -1.34 -9.74
CA ILE A 149 1.97 -2.54 -9.45
C ILE A 149 0.84 -2.19 -8.46
N ILE A 150 1.10 -1.38 -7.43
CA ILE A 150 0.04 -0.90 -6.52
C ILE A 150 -1.06 -0.20 -7.32
N ARG A 151 -0.71 0.75 -8.19
CA ARG A 151 -1.68 1.44 -9.06
C ARG A 151 -2.46 0.49 -9.95
N LEU A 152 -1.78 -0.50 -10.55
CA LEU A 152 -2.42 -1.48 -11.42
C LEU A 152 -3.44 -2.33 -10.64
N ILE A 153 -3.08 -2.78 -9.44
CA ILE A 153 -3.99 -3.56 -8.58
C ILE A 153 -5.23 -2.73 -8.23
N THR A 154 -5.05 -1.50 -7.75
CA THR A 154 -6.18 -0.64 -7.35
C THR A 154 -7.05 -0.24 -8.53
N HIS A 155 -6.44 0.03 -9.68
CA HIS A 155 -7.16 0.30 -10.92
C HIS A 155 -7.99 -0.91 -11.36
N ASN A 156 -7.41 -2.12 -11.38
CA ASN A 156 -8.14 -3.34 -11.73
C ASN A 156 -9.32 -3.58 -10.78
N ILE A 157 -9.15 -3.38 -9.47
CA ILE A 157 -10.23 -3.47 -8.49
C ILE A 157 -11.34 -2.46 -8.80
N ALA A 158 -10.99 -1.21 -9.12
CA ALA A 158 -11.96 -0.19 -9.50
C ALA A 158 -12.72 -0.54 -10.79
N GLU A 159 -12.05 -1.07 -11.81
CA GLU A 159 -12.68 -1.53 -13.05
C GLU A 159 -13.66 -2.68 -12.80
N MET A 160 -13.30 -3.63 -11.93
CA MET A 160 -14.20 -4.73 -11.58
C MET A 160 -15.36 -4.29 -10.68
N ALA A 161 -15.16 -3.28 -9.85
CA ALA A 161 -16.21 -2.74 -8.98
C ALA A 161 -17.39 -2.14 -9.76
N ARG A 162 -17.18 -1.73 -11.02
CA ARG A 162 -18.23 -1.21 -11.91
C ARG A 162 -19.00 -2.30 -12.67
N LYS A 163 -18.56 -3.56 -12.58
CA LYS A 163 -19.18 -4.69 -13.29
C LYS A 163 -20.24 -5.39 -12.42
N PRO A 164 -21.18 -6.13 -13.03
CA PRO A 164 -22.07 -7.01 -12.27
C PRO A 164 -21.28 -8.01 -11.43
N ASN A 165 -21.78 -8.32 -10.23
CA ASN A 165 -21.12 -9.21 -9.25
C ASN A 165 -19.67 -8.79 -8.89
N PRO A 166 -19.48 -7.53 -8.44
CA PRO A 166 -18.14 -6.95 -8.26
C PRO A 166 -17.29 -7.74 -7.26
N SER A 167 -17.91 -8.23 -6.17
CA SER A 167 -17.24 -9.05 -5.15
C SER A 167 -16.52 -10.26 -5.77
N VAL A 168 -17.23 -11.09 -6.54
CA VAL A 168 -16.68 -12.33 -7.11
C VAL A 168 -15.53 -12.03 -8.08
N LEU A 169 -15.71 -11.03 -8.95
CA LEU A 169 -14.69 -10.64 -9.92
C LEU A 169 -13.42 -10.15 -9.23
N ILE A 170 -13.57 -9.30 -8.21
CA ILE A 170 -12.45 -8.77 -7.43
C ILE A 170 -11.71 -9.89 -6.71
N GLU A 171 -12.41 -10.84 -6.07
CA GLU A 171 -11.77 -11.98 -5.40
C GLU A 171 -10.95 -12.84 -6.37
N ILE A 172 -11.51 -13.16 -7.55
CA ILE A 172 -10.81 -13.92 -8.60
C ILE A 172 -9.56 -13.17 -9.07
N SER A 173 -9.67 -11.86 -9.27
CA SER A 173 -8.53 -11.05 -9.71
C SER A 173 -7.44 -10.96 -8.65
N ILE A 174 -7.79 -10.72 -7.39
CA ILE A 174 -6.85 -10.68 -6.27
C ILE A 174 -6.07 -11.98 -6.18
N ALA A 175 -6.75 -13.13 -6.31
CA ALA A 175 -6.11 -14.45 -6.29
C ALA A 175 -5.11 -14.65 -7.44
N LYS A 176 -5.35 -14.02 -8.60
CA LYS A 176 -4.47 -14.12 -9.79
C LYS A 176 -3.26 -13.20 -9.75
N ILE A 177 -3.21 -12.22 -8.84
CA ILE A 177 -2.06 -11.30 -8.74
C ILE A 177 -0.81 -12.13 -8.38
N LYS A 178 0.15 -12.19 -9.29
CA LYS A 178 1.49 -12.72 -9.00
C LYS A 178 2.41 -11.54 -8.77
N LEU A 179 3.04 -11.50 -7.59
CA LEU A 179 4.08 -10.52 -7.34
C LEU A 179 5.42 -11.09 -7.83
N PRO A 180 6.30 -10.27 -8.42
CA PRO A 180 7.64 -10.72 -8.74
C PRO A 180 8.37 -11.17 -7.47
N ASP A 181 9.22 -12.18 -7.60
CA ASP A 181 10.05 -12.68 -6.50
C ASP A 181 11.04 -11.59 -6.08
N SER A 182 10.69 -10.85 -5.03
CA SER A 182 11.63 -10.00 -4.32
C SER A 182 12.41 -10.88 -3.34
N LYS A 183 13.74 -10.96 -3.48
CA LYS A 183 14.64 -11.66 -2.54
C LYS A 183 14.69 -11.03 -1.12
N ILE A 184 13.83 -10.06 -0.85
CA ILE A 184 13.80 -9.31 0.41
C ILE A 184 12.81 -10.01 1.34
N GLU A 185 13.35 -10.60 2.40
CA GLU A 185 12.57 -11.06 3.54
C GLU A 185 12.50 -9.92 4.58
N PHE A 186 11.33 -9.30 4.71
CA PHE A 186 11.09 -8.31 5.75
C PHE A 186 10.91 -9.02 7.09
N LYS A 187 11.88 -8.92 8.00
CA LYS A 187 11.65 -9.25 9.41
C LYS A 187 10.56 -8.33 9.96
N LYS A 188 9.66 -8.87 10.78
CA LYS A 188 8.57 -8.13 11.45
C LYS A 188 9.15 -7.04 12.39
N SER A 189 9.53 -5.89 11.83
CA SER A 189 9.76 -4.61 12.53
C SER A 189 10.40 -3.62 11.54
N TYR A 190 9.60 -3.04 10.67
CA TYR A 190 9.89 -1.69 10.18
C TYR A 190 8.89 -0.75 10.84
N VAL A 191 9.09 -0.57 12.15
CA VAL A 191 8.58 0.60 12.86
C VAL A 191 9.69 1.63 12.67
N ALA A 192 9.54 2.51 11.69
CA ALA A 192 10.29 3.75 11.74
C ALA A 192 9.73 4.51 12.95
N GLU A 193 10.45 4.46 14.07
CA GLU A 193 10.22 5.39 15.16
C GLU A 193 10.46 6.79 14.59
N VAL A 194 9.40 7.61 14.64
CA VAL A 194 9.49 9.03 14.34
C VAL A 194 9.92 9.68 15.65
N GLU A 195 11.17 10.14 15.72
CA GLU A 195 11.59 11.14 16.71
C GLU A 195 10.94 12.50 16.43
#